data_AF-M4I259-F1
#
_entry.id   AF-M4I259-F1
#
_cell.length_a   1.000
_cell.length_b   1.000
_cell.length_c   1.000
_cell.angle_alpha   90.00
_cell.angle_beta   90.00
_cell.angle_gamma   90.00
#
_symmetry.space_group_name_H-M   'P 1'
#
loop_
_entity.id
_entity.type
_entity.pdbx_description
1 polymer ?
#
loop_
_entity_poly.entity_id
_entity_poly.type
_entity_poly.pdbx_seq_one_letter_code
_entity_poly.pdbx_strand_id
1 'polypeptide(L)'
;EVIPVLSGSQSLKDACNEAIRDWSENYETAHYMIGTAAGPHPYPTIVKTFQKIIGEETKIQILEQEKKLPDAIIACVGGGSNAIGIFTDFISDKNVQLIGIEPAGVGIETGQHGAPLNHGRKGIYFGMKTSIMQDNNGQIQNSWSISAGLDFPAV
;
A
#
# COMPACT_ATOMS: atom_id res chain seq x y z
N GLU A 1 19.57 13.70 -3.57
CA GLU A 1 19.63 13.78 -5.05
C GLU A 1 18.34 13.18 -5.61
N VAL A 2 17.91 13.59 -6.81
CA VAL A 2 16.78 12.95 -7.50
C VAL A 2 17.36 12.17 -8.67
N ILE A 3 17.14 10.86 -8.71
CA ILE A 3 17.69 9.96 -9.72
C ILE A 3 16.52 9.40 -10.56
N PRO A 4 16.33 9.87 -11.81
CA PRO A 4 15.27 9.36 -12.68
C PRO A 4 15.51 7.89 -13.05
N VAL A 5 14.48 7.06 -12.93
CA VAL A 5 14.52 5.66 -13.36
C VAL A 5 13.89 5.54 -14.75
N LEU A 6 14.72 5.20 -15.74
CA LEU A 6 14.33 5.10 -17.15
C LEU A 6 14.00 3.65 -17.57
N SER A 7 14.19 2.70 -16.67
CA SER A 7 13.90 1.28 -16.90
C SER A 7 12.41 0.96 -16.74
N GLY A 8 11.97 -0.12 -17.39
CA GLY A 8 10.62 -0.66 -17.23
C GLY A 8 9.50 0.29 -17.65
N SER A 9 8.47 0.40 -16.80
CA SER A 9 7.31 1.27 -17.01
C SER A 9 7.53 2.73 -16.60
N GLN A 10 8.71 3.06 -16.08
CA GLN A 10 9.06 4.40 -15.56
C GLN A 10 8.07 4.85 -14.48
N SER A 11 7.64 3.90 -13.64
CA SER A 11 6.63 4.09 -12.59
C SER A 11 7.19 3.82 -11.19
N LEU A 12 6.34 3.89 -10.16
CA LEU A 12 6.69 3.60 -8.77
C LEU A 12 7.33 2.22 -8.60
N LYS A 13 6.83 1.20 -9.33
CA LYS A 13 7.38 -0.16 -9.30
C LYS A 13 8.86 -0.19 -9.67
N ASP A 14 9.25 0.55 -10.70
CA ASP A 14 10.62 0.56 -11.21
C ASP A 14 11.54 1.34 -10.26
N ALA A 15 11.05 2.45 -9.70
CA ALA A 15 11.75 3.20 -8.65
C ALA A 15 12.00 2.34 -7.39
N CYS A 16 11.02 1.53 -6.97
CA CYS A 16 11.17 0.59 -5.87
C CYS A 16 12.24 -0.48 -6.15
N ASN A 17 12.30 -1.00 -7.38
CA ASN A 17 13.30 -2.00 -7.76
C ASN A 17 14.72 -1.43 -7.71
N GLU A 18 14.95 -0.24 -8.28
CA GLU A 18 16.27 0.40 -8.26
C GLU A 18 16.68 0.82 -6.84
N ALA A 19 15.74 1.28 -6.00
CA ALA A 19 16.03 1.64 -4.61
C ALA A 19 16.44 0.42 -3.75
N ILE A 20 15.81 -0.75 -3.95
CA ILE A 20 16.24 -1.98 -3.27
C ILE A 20 17.60 -2.44 -3.77
N ARG A 21 17.89 -2.30 -5.08
CA ARG A 21 19.18 -2.65 -5.64
C ARG A 21 20.29 -1.79 -5.04
N ASP A 22 20.11 -0.47 -5.00
CA ASP A 22 21.03 0.46 -4.32
C ASP A 22 21.24 0.05 -2.85
N TRP A 23 20.15 -0.17 -2.11
CA TRP A 23 20.25 -0.56 -0.71
C TRP A 23 21.00 -1.88 -0.51
N SER A 24 20.86 -2.85 -1.41
CA SER A 24 21.59 -4.12 -1.33
C SER A 24 23.12 -3.95 -1.43
N GLU A 25 23.59 -2.87 -2.04
CA GLU A 25 25.02 -2.54 -2.19
C GLU A 25 25.51 -1.59 -1.09
N ASN A 26 24.63 -0.77 -0.51
CA ASN A 26 24.99 0.35 0.37
C ASN A 26 24.40 0.31 1.80
N TYR A 27 23.82 -0.82 2.23
CA TYR A 27 23.10 -0.93 3.52
C TYR A 27 23.91 -0.59 4.78
N GLU A 28 25.25 -0.63 4.74
CA GLU A 28 26.09 -0.28 5.88
C GLU A 28 26.07 1.22 6.20
N THR A 29 25.83 2.05 5.19
CA THR A 29 25.85 3.53 5.31
C THR A 29 24.51 4.17 4.93
N ALA A 30 23.59 3.42 4.33
CA ALA A 30 22.29 3.89 3.90
C ALA A 30 21.13 3.12 4.55
N HIS A 31 20.14 3.85 5.06
CA HIS A 31 18.87 3.29 5.47
C HIS A 31 17.85 3.39 4.33
N TYR A 32 17.29 2.26 3.88
CA TYR A 32 16.18 2.27 2.93
C TYR A 32 14.87 2.67 3.62
N MET A 33 14.44 3.91 3.38
CA MET A 33 13.22 4.49 3.89
C MET A 33 12.04 4.16 2.98
N ILE A 34 11.47 2.97 3.13
CA ILE A 34 10.29 2.54 2.37
C ILE A 34 9.08 3.46 2.65
N GLY A 35 8.34 3.80 1.60
CA GLY A 35 7.24 4.78 1.68
C GLY A 35 5.87 4.22 2.05
N THR A 36 5.72 2.90 2.23
CA THR A 36 4.40 2.28 2.42
C THR A 36 4.42 1.05 3.33
N ALA A 37 3.26 0.61 3.81
CA ALA A 37 3.08 -0.56 4.67
C ALA A 37 3.13 -1.89 3.89
N ALA A 38 4.17 -2.04 3.08
CA ALA A 38 4.46 -3.22 2.28
C ALA A 38 5.94 -3.61 2.47
N GLY A 39 6.43 -4.55 1.68
CA GLY A 39 7.82 -4.96 1.73
C GLY A 39 8.12 -6.04 2.77
N PRO A 40 9.40 -6.43 2.93
CA PRO A 40 9.79 -7.44 3.91
C PRO A 40 9.57 -6.94 5.34
N HIS A 41 9.39 -7.86 6.27
CA HIS A 41 9.52 -7.53 7.70
C HIS A 41 10.91 -6.91 7.96
N PRO A 42 11.03 -5.84 8.78
CA PRO A 42 10.03 -5.26 9.69
C PRO A 42 9.20 -4.10 9.13
N TYR A 43 9.33 -3.75 7.85
CA TYR A 43 8.77 -2.52 7.30
C TYR A 43 7.25 -2.36 7.46
N PRO A 44 6.39 -3.35 7.16
CA PRO A 44 4.95 -3.21 7.37
C PRO A 44 4.59 -2.87 8.82
N THR A 45 5.30 -3.45 9.79
CA THR A 45 5.08 -3.20 11.22
C THR A 45 5.51 -1.80 11.60
N ILE A 46 6.70 -1.35 11.16
CA ILE A 46 7.22 -0.01 11.45
C ILE A 46 6.28 1.04 10.86
N VAL A 47 5.93 0.92 9.58
CA VAL A 47 5.08 1.90 8.90
C VAL A 47 3.70 1.97 9.52
N LYS A 48 3.06 0.84 9.81
CA LYS A 48 1.80 0.83 10.58
C LYS A 48 1.94 1.55 11.91
N THR A 49 3.01 1.27 12.65
CA THR A 49 3.23 1.85 13.98
C THR A 49 3.39 3.36 13.92
N PHE A 50 4.07 3.88 12.90
CA PHE A 50 4.21 5.32 12.71
C PHE A 50 2.96 6.00 12.13
N GLN A 51 2.10 5.27 11.42
CA GLN A 51 0.86 5.80 10.86
C GLN A 51 -0.36 5.65 11.78
N LYS A 52 -0.31 4.82 12.84
CA LYS A 52 -1.47 4.55 13.71
C LYS A 52 -2.04 5.78 14.40
N ILE A 53 -1.24 6.85 14.53
CA ILE A 53 -1.67 8.13 15.10
C ILE A 53 -2.91 8.69 14.39
N ILE A 54 -3.06 8.42 13.09
CA ILE A 54 -4.24 8.84 12.32
C ILE A 54 -5.51 8.23 12.92
N GLY A 55 -5.51 6.94 13.23
CA GLY A 55 -6.66 6.25 13.83
C GLY A 55 -6.91 6.70 15.27
N GLU A 56 -5.84 6.87 16.05
CA GLU A 56 -5.90 7.34 17.44
C GLU A 56 -6.56 8.74 17.53
N GLU A 57 -6.10 9.69 16.71
CA GLU A 57 -6.67 11.03 16.64
C GLU A 57 -8.10 11.01 16.12
N THR A 58 -8.38 10.25 15.05
CA THR A 58 -9.72 10.14 14.46
C THR A 58 -10.73 9.64 15.49
N LYS A 59 -10.37 8.65 16.31
CA LYS A 59 -11.27 8.10 17.33
C LYS A 59 -11.56 9.10 18.43
N ILE A 60 -10.56 9.85 18.89
CA ILE A 60 -10.75 10.92 19.87
C ILE A 60 -11.70 11.98 19.29
N GLN A 61 -11.41 12.47 18.09
CA GLN A 61 -12.16 13.54 17.44
C GLN A 61 -13.63 13.15 17.19
N ILE A 62 -13.88 11.94 16.68
CA ILE A 62 -15.26 11.51 16.37
C ILE A 62 -16.09 11.29 17.64
N LEU A 63 -15.48 10.78 18.71
CA LEU A 63 -16.15 10.66 20.01
C LEU A 63 -16.41 12.02 20.65
N GLU A 64 -15.54 13.00 20.44
CA GLU A 64 -15.76 14.37 20.90
C GLU A 64 -16.91 15.06 20.15
N GLN A 65 -16.95 14.91 18.82
CA GLN A 65 -17.90 15.60 17.95
C GLN A 65 -19.28 14.93 17.93
N GLU A 66 -19.31 13.61 17.74
CA GLU A 66 -20.55 12.86 17.47
C GLU A 66 -21.02 11.99 18.65
N LYS A 67 -20.21 11.89 19.72
CA LYS A 67 -20.49 11.10 20.94
C LYS A 67 -20.70 9.60 20.67
N LYS A 68 -20.29 9.11 19.51
CA LYS A 68 -20.34 7.70 19.11
C LYS A 68 -19.20 7.38 18.12
N LEU A 69 -18.92 6.10 17.96
CA LEU A 69 -18.04 5.63 16.90
C LEU A 69 -18.73 5.80 15.52
N PRO A 70 -17.95 5.96 14.43
CA PRO A 70 -18.49 6.05 13.09
C PRO A 70 -19.03 4.69 12.63
N ASP A 71 -20.01 4.71 11.73
CA ASP A 71 -20.52 3.48 11.13
C ASP A 71 -19.46 2.82 10.19
N ALA A 72 -18.60 3.63 9.57
CA ALA A 72 -17.52 3.17 8.72
C ALA A 72 -16.29 4.11 8.74
N ILE A 73 -15.11 3.53 8.52
CA ILE A 73 -13.86 4.22 8.18
C ILE A 73 -13.47 3.81 6.76
N ILE A 74 -13.15 4.79 5.92
CA ILE A 74 -12.86 4.60 4.50
C ILE A 74 -11.48 5.18 4.18
N ALA A 75 -10.64 4.42 3.48
CA ALA A 75 -9.32 4.88 3.06
C ALA A 75 -8.91 4.28 1.72
N CYS A 76 -8.11 5.00 0.93
CA CYS A 76 -7.58 4.48 -0.32
C CYS A 76 -6.39 3.53 -0.08
N VAL A 77 -6.25 2.53 -0.93
CA VAL A 77 -5.28 1.46 -0.80
C VAL A 77 -4.43 1.39 -2.08
N GLY A 78 -3.32 2.12 -2.06
CA GLY A 78 -2.13 1.78 -2.86
C GLY A 78 -1.35 0.73 -2.08
N GLY A 79 -0.12 1.00 -1.65
CA GLY A 79 0.60 0.09 -0.75
C GLY A 79 0.08 0.02 0.70
N GLY A 80 -1.03 0.68 1.05
CA GLY A 80 -1.77 0.47 2.30
C GLY A 80 -1.39 1.28 3.55
N SER A 81 -0.38 2.16 3.53
CA SER A 81 0.10 2.87 4.74
C SER A 81 -0.94 3.77 5.42
N ASN A 82 -1.59 4.65 4.66
CA ASN A 82 -2.63 5.55 5.20
C ASN A 82 -3.83 4.75 5.74
N ALA A 83 -4.25 3.72 4.99
CA ALA A 83 -5.39 2.89 5.34
C ALA A 83 -5.13 2.10 6.62
N ILE A 84 -3.99 1.40 6.73
CA ILE A 84 -3.68 0.67 7.96
C ILE A 84 -3.48 1.63 9.14
N GLY A 85 -2.96 2.84 8.90
CA GLY A 85 -2.84 3.88 9.91
C GLY A 85 -4.18 4.23 10.54
N ILE A 86 -5.16 4.64 9.72
CA ILE A 86 -6.49 5.00 10.24
C ILE A 86 -7.26 3.79 10.75
N PHE A 87 -7.13 2.61 10.13
CA PHE A 87 -7.84 1.40 10.55
C PHE A 87 -7.34 0.84 11.88
N THR A 88 -6.05 1.00 12.20
CA THR A 88 -5.39 0.29 13.33
C THR A 88 -6.18 0.38 14.63
N ASP A 89 -6.64 1.58 15.00
CA ASP A 89 -7.33 1.77 16.26
C ASP A 89 -8.76 1.20 16.26
N PHE A 90 -9.39 1.05 15.08
CA PHE A 90 -10.77 0.57 14.92
C PHE A 90 -10.89 -0.96 14.68
N ILE A 91 -9.78 -1.70 14.55
CA ILE A 91 -9.80 -3.17 14.27
C ILE A 91 -10.61 -3.97 15.30
N SER A 92 -10.58 -3.53 16.56
CA SER A 92 -11.29 -4.19 17.66
C SER A 92 -12.78 -3.81 17.73
N ASP A 93 -13.18 -2.71 17.10
CA ASP A 93 -14.53 -2.15 17.16
C ASP A 93 -15.43 -2.78 16.10
N LYS A 94 -16.06 -3.92 16.42
CA LYS A 94 -16.80 -4.77 15.44
C LYS A 94 -17.99 -4.12 14.75
N ASN A 95 -18.49 -3.01 15.29
CA ASN A 95 -19.59 -2.26 14.69
C ASN A 95 -19.11 -1.21 13.66
N VAL A 96 -17.80 -0.98 13.55
CA VAL A 96 -17.20 -0.04 12.61
C VAL A 96 -16.75 -0.80 11.37
N GLN A 97 -17.33 -0.48 10.22
CA GLN A 97 -16.91 -1.07 8.95
C GLN A 97 -15.59 -0.47 8.49
N LEU A 98 -14.61 -1.30 8.12
CA LEU A 98 -13.32 -0.85 7.57
C LEU A 98 -13.31 -1.10 6.07
N ILE A 99 -13.30 -0.03 5.27
CA ILE A 99 -13.48 -0.08 3.82
C ILE A 99 -12.22 0.45 3.13
N GLY A 100 -11.45 -0.45 2.52
CA GLY A 100 -10.30 -0.11 1.68
C GLY A 100 -10.70 0.05 0.21
N ILE A 101 -10.26 1.13 -0.44
CA ILE A 101 -10.59 1.43 -1.85
C ILE A 101 -9.33 1.35 -2.72
N GLU A 102 -9.26 0.34 -3.59
CA GLU A 102 -8.21 0.19 -4.60
C GLU A 102 -8.56 0.93 -5.91
N PRO A 103 -7.58 1.37 -6.72
CA PRO A 103 -7.85 2.02 -8.01
C PRO A 103 -8.37 1.02 -9.06
N ALA A 104 -9.56 1.30 -9.60
CA ALA A 104 -10.12 0.55 -10.73
C ALA A 104 -9.52 0.94 -12.09
N GLY A 105 -8.71 1.98 -12.14
CA GLY A 105 -8.04 2.43 -13.36
C GLY A 105 -9.02 2.82 -14.47
N VAL A 106 -8.83 2.27 -15.68
CA VAL A 106 -9.74 2.48 -16.84
C VAL A 106 -10.99 1.58 -16.74
N GLY A 107 -11.01 0.65 -15.78
CA GLY A 107 -12.04 -0.37 -15.59
C GLY A 107 -11.37 -1.70 -15.25
N ILE A 108 -11.89 -2.44 -14.26
CA ILE A 108 -11.30 -3.72 -13.82
C ILE A 108 -11.25 -4.72 -14.97
N GLU A 109 -12.31 -4.79 -15.77
CA GLU A 109 -12.47 -5.66 -16.92
C GLU A 109 -11.45 -5.40 -18.04
N THR A 110 -10.84 -4.22 -18.06
CA THR A 110 -9.80 -3.87 -19.06
C THR A 110 -8.43 -4.45 -18.70
N GLY A 111 -8.23 -4.88 -17.46
CA GLY A 111 -6.92 -5.24 -16.90
C GLY A 111 -6.01 -4.04 -16.59
N GLN A 112 -6.41 -2.81 -16.95
CA GLN A 112 -5.67 -1.58 -16.64
C GLN A 112 -6.20 -0.98 -15.32
N HIS A 113 -5.78 -1.58 -14.21
CA HIS A 113 -6.16 -1.20 -12.85
C HIS A 113 -5.02 -1.47 -11.86
N GLY A 114 -5.18 -1.12 -10.59
CA GLY A 114 -4.22 -1.40 -9.51
C GLY A 114 -4.92 -2.02 -8.31
N ALA A 115 -5.68 -3.10 -8.54
CA ALA A 115 -6.60 -3.69 -7.55
C ALA A 115 -6.26 -5.15 -7.20
N PRO A 116 -5.05 -5.42 -6.69
CA PRO A 116 -4.58 -6.77 -6.43
C PRO A 116 -5.32 -7.52 -5.32
N LEU A 117 -5.93 -6.84 -4.33
CA LEU A 117 -6.61 -7.54 -3.23
C LEU A 117 -7.82 -8.32 -3.72
N ASN A 118 -8.61 -7.73 -4.62
CA ASN A 118 -9.83 -8.35 -5.15
C ASN A 118 -9.64 -9.03 -6.51
N HIS A 119 -8.67 -8.57 -7.32
CA HIS A 119 -8.49 -9.02 -8.71
C HIS A 119 -7.08 -9.56 -9.00
N GLY A 120 -6.23 -9.67 -7.98
CA GLY A 120 -4.93 -10.35 -8.06
C GLY A 120 -5.00 -11.76 -7.50
N ARG A 121 -3.83 -12.33 -7.24
CA ARG A 121 -3.69 -13.62 -6.57
C ARG A 121 -2.44 -13.65 -5.70
N LYS A 122 -2.39 -14.56 -4.73
CA LYS A 122 -1.24 -14.67 -3.81
C LYS A 122 0.05 -15.00 -4.58
N GLY A 123 1.12 -14.34 -4.20
CA GLY A 123 2.47 -14.60 -4.72
C GLY A 123 3.53 -14.00 -3.81
N ILE A 124 4.79 -14.03 -4.26
CA ILE A 124 5.92 -13.44 -3.56
C ILE A 124 6.51 -12.36 -4.45
N TYR A 125 6.51 -11.13 -3.98
CA TYR A 125 7.05 -9.97 -4.68
C TYR A 125 7.50 -8.95 -3.64
N PHE A 126 8.51 -8.13 -3.99
CA PHE A 126 8.97 -7.02 -3.17
C PHE A 126 9.28 -7.43 -1.71
N GLY A 127 9.86 -8.62 -1.50
CA GLY A 127 10.22 -9.14 -0.18
C GLY A 127 9.06 -9.63 0.70
N MET A 128 7.84 -9.73 0.18
CA MET A 128 6.66 -10.17 0.92
C MET A 128 5.83 -11.22 0.18
N LYS A 129 5.12 -12.06 0.93
CA LYS A 129 4.06 -12.92 0.40
C LYS A 129 2.72 -12.17 0.52
N THR A 130 2.18 -11.70 -0.59
CA THR A 130 0.96 -10.90 -0.58
C THR A 130 0.07 -11.10 -1.81
N SER A 131 -1.03 -10.35 -1.93
CA SER A 131 -1.88 -10.34 -3.14
C SER A 131 -1.26 -9.45 -4.21
N ILE A 132 -1.11 -9.98 -5.43
CA ILE A 132 -0.35 -9.32 -6.50
C ILE A 132 -1.06 -9.52 -7.85
N MET A 133 -0.99 -8.53 -8.74
CA MET A 133 -1.37 -8.66 -10.15
C MET A 133 -0.28 -9.42 -10.92
N GLN A 134 -0.58 -10.62 -11.43
CA GLN A 134 0.38 -11.50 -12.09
C GLN A 134 -0.30 -12.43 -13.12
N ASP A 135 0.40 -12.71 -14.22
CA ASP A 135 -0.07 -13.57 -15.31
C ASP A 135 -0.03 -15.06 -14.95
N ASN A 136 -0.52 -15.98 -15.79
CA ASN A 136 -0.51 -17.44 -15.49
C ASN A 136 0.86 -18.06 -15.22
N ASN A 137 1.95 -17.42 -15.65
CA ASN A 137 3.32 -17.89 -15.42
C ASN A 137 3.95 -17.29 -14.16
N GLY A 138 3.23 -16.40 -13.47
CA GLY A 138 3.72 -15.72 -12.27
C GLY A 138 4.53 -14.45 -12.56
N GLN A 139 4.50 -13.96 -13.80
CA GLN A 139 5.11 -12.68 -14.14
C GLN A 139 4.27 -11.54 -13.57
N ILE A 140 4.93 -10.58 -12.92
CA ILE A 140 4.27 -9.42 -12.32
C ILE A 140 3.72 -8.54 -13.44
N GLN A 141 2.42 -8.28 -13.40
CA GLN A 141 1.76 -7.40 -14.35
C GLN A 141 2.01 -5.93 -13.99
N ASN A 142 1.92 -5.06 -14.98
CA ASN A 142 1.86 -3.63 -14.72
C ASN A 142 0.47 -3.28 -14.17
N SER A 143 0.45 -2.51 -13.09
CA SER A 143 -0.76 -1.81 -12.66
C SER A 143 -1.00 -0.58 -13.55
N TRP A 144 -2.19 0.00 -13.43
CA TRP A 144 -2.49 1.30 -13.99
C TRP A 144 -3.44 2.08 -13.08
N SER A 145 -3.14 3.37 -12.89
CA SER A 145 -4.01 4.33 -12.23
C SER A 145 -3.66 5.74 -12.71
N ILE A 146 -4.67 6.60 -12.89
CA ILE A 146 -4.42 8.03 -13.12
C ILE A 146 -3.69 8.67 -11.92
N SER A 147 -3.88 8.13 -10.72
CA SER A 147 -3.19 8.54 -9.50
C SER A 147 -1.94 7.69 -9.29
N ALA A 148 -0.77 8.31 -9.45
CA ALA A 148 0.53 7.64 -9.31
C ALA A 148 0.73 6.97 -7.94
N GLY A 149 0.19 7.55 -6.86
CA GLY A 149 0.31 6.99 -5.50
C GLY A 149 -0.47 5.67 -5.29
N LEU A 150 -1.36 5.32 -6.22
CA LEU A 150 -2.13 4.07 -6.21
C LEU A 150 -1.67 3.10 -7.30
N ASP A 151 -0.77 3.51 -8.20
CA ASP A 151 -0.28 2.68 -9.29
C ASP A 151 0.80 1.69 -8.79
N PHE A 152 0.36 0.68 -8.06
CA PHE A 152 1.21 -0.37 -7.52
C PHE A 152 0.54 -1.74 -7.64
N PRO A 153 1.22 -2.79 -8.14
CA PRO A 153 0.58 -4.06 -8.49
C PRO A 153 0.40 -5.02 -7.30
N ALA A 154 0.72 -4.62 -6.06
CA ALA A 154 0.70 -5.49 -4.89
C ALA A 154 0.20 -4.77 -3.63
N VAL A 155 -0.56 -5.48 -2.79
CA VAL A 155 -0.96 -5.01 -1.45
C VAL A 155 -0.96 -6.20 -0.52
#